data_AF-A0A563ENC6-F1
#
_entry.id   AF-A0A563ENC6-F1
#
_cell.length_a   1.000
_cell.length_b   1.000
_cell.length_c   1.000
_cell.angle_alpha   90.00
_cell.angle_beta   90.00
_cell.angle_gamma   90.00
#
_symmetry.space_group_name_H-M   'P 1'
#
loop_
_entity.id
_entity.type
_entity.pdbx_description
1 polymer ?
#
loop_
_entity_poly.entity_id
_entity_poly.type
_entity_poly.pdbx_seq_one_letter_code
_entity_poly.pdbx_strand_id
1 'polypeptide(L)'
;MALARRVAAVVPLVGAVTTAAALTGAAFLTVAHAGCDEAGGFVRTSTGLELVGGCVSGRDLPPAPVAEVDNINRFGGATQP
;
A
#
# COMPACT_ATOMS: atom_id res chain seq x y z
N MET A 1 41.80 -32.80 -3.44
CA MET A 1 40.62 -33.07 -4.30
C MET A 1 39.26 -32.98 -3.57
N ALA A 2 39.11 -33.42 -2.31
CA ALA A 2 37.80 -33.42 -1.62
C ALA A 2 37.23 -32.03 -1.27
N LEU A 3 38.09 -31.07 -0.87
CA LEU A 3 37.68 -29.71 -0.53
C LEU A 3 37.12 -28.94 -1.75
N ALA A 4 37.76 -29.09 -2.92
CA ALA A 4 37.31 -28.47 -4.16
C ALA A 4 35.89 -28.91 -4.56
N ARG A 5 35.56 -30.20 -4.35
CA ARG A 5 34.23 -30.75 -4.65
C ARG A 5 33.15 -30.27 -3.68
N ARG A 6 33.50 -30.06 -2.40
CA ARG A 6 32.60 -29.46 -1.41
C ARG A 6 32.33 -27.99 -1.70
N VAL A 7 33.38 -27.24 -2.06
CA VAL A 7 33.25 -25.82 -2.45
C VAL A 7 32.37 -25.69 -3.71
N ALA A 8 32.58 -26.53 -4.72
CA ALA A 8 31.75 -26.54 -5.94
C ALA A 8 30.27 -26.82 -5.67
N ALA A 9 29.93 -27.54 -4.60
CA ALA A 9 28.54 -27.79 -4.19
C ALA A 9 27.92 -26.67 -3.36
N VAL A 10 28.72 -25.91 -2.61
CA VAL A 10 28.25 -24.85 -1.70
C VAL A 10 28.12 -23.50 -2.40
N VAL A 11 29.00 -23.21 -3.36
CA VAL A 11 28.96 -21.98 -4.16
C VAL A 11 27.57 -21.68 -4.77
N PRO A 12 26.89 -22.62 -5.46
CA PRO A 12 25.56 -22.34 -6.02
C PRO A 12 24.48 -22.10 -4.95
N LEU A 13 24.58 -22.76 -3.79
CA LEU A 13 23.66 -22.56 -2.68
C LEU A 13 23.80 -21.15 -2.10
N VAL A 14 25.03 -20.69 -1.87
CA VAL A 14 25.29 -19.33 -1.41
C VAL A 14 24.78 -18.31 -2.43
N GLY A 15 25.02 -18.55 -3.72
CA GLY A 15 24.47 -17.73 -4.80
C GLY A 15 22.94 -17.60 -4.69
N ALA A 16 22.22 -18.72 -4.60
CA ALA A 16 20.76 -18.73 -4.49
C ALA A 16 20.25 -18.02 -3.21
N VAL A 17 20.92 -18.18 -2.07
CA VAL A 17 20.54 -17.49 -0.83
C VAL A 17 20.77 -15.98 -0.94
N THR A 18 21.90 -15.56 -1.52
CA THR A 18 22.19 -14.13 -1.71
C THR A 18 21.20 -13.46 -2.65
N THR A 19 20.82 -14.11 -3.75
CA THR A 19 19.81 -13.57 -4.67
C THR A 19 18.44 -13.51 -4.03
N ALA A 20 18.04 -14.54 -3.27
CA ALA A 20 16.79 -14.53 -2.52
C ALA A 20 16.75 -13.37 -1.51
N ALA A 21 17.79 -13.20 -0.71
CA ALA A 21 17.87 -12.10 0.26
C ALA A 21 17.83 -10.73 -0.41
N ALA A 22 18.52 -10.56 -1.54
CA ALA A 22 18.50 -9.31 -2.31
C ALA A 22 17.09 -9.00 -2.86
N LEU A 23 16.40 -10.01 -3.41
CA LEU A 23 15.02 -9.85 -3.91
C LEU A 23 14.05 -9.51 -2.78
N THR A 24 14.17 -10.18 -1.64
CA THR A 24 13.36 -9.86 -0.46
C THR A 24 13.63 -8.43 0.02
N GLY A 25 14.89 -8.02 0.13
CA GLY A 25 15.26 -6.66 0.49
C GLY A 25 14.70 -5.60 -0.47
N ALA A 26 14.76 -5.84 -1.78
CA ALA A 26 14.20 -4.95 -2.79
C ALA A 26 12.67 -4.80 -2.62
N ALA A 27 11.95 -5.88 -2.34
CA ALA A 27 10.51 -5.82 -2.09
C ALA A 27 10.18 -4.96 -0.85
N PHE A 28 10.91 -5.14 0.26
CA PHE A 28 10.73 -4.32 1.46
C PHE A 28 11.08 -2.85 1.22
N LEU A 29 12.15 -2.53 0.49
CA LEU A 29 12.50 -1.15 0.14
C LEU A 29 11.41 -0.50 -0.71
N THR A 30 10.81 -1.21 -1.66
CA THR A 30 9.68 -0.69 -2.45
C THR A 30 8.49 -0.38 -1.57
N VAL A 31 8.15 -1.22 -0.60
CA VAL A 31 7.05 -0.94 0.35
C VAL A 31 7.41 0.21 1.30
N ALA A 32 8.68 0.36 1.67
CA ALA A 32 9.12 1.48 2.51
C ALA A 32 9.06 2.82 1.75
N HIS A 33 9.41 2.83 0.46
CA HIS A 33 9.30 4.01 -0.41
C HIS A 33 7.87 4.25 -0.94
N ALA A 34 7.03 3.23 -1.00
CA ALA A 34 5.59 3.39 -1.18
C ALA A 34 4.87 3.67 0.14
N GLY A 35 5.59 3.53 1.26
CA GLY A 35 5.18 4.00 2.57
C GLY A 35 5.11 5.52 2.52
N CYS A 36 4.17 6.08 3.25
CA CYS A 36 3.81 7.49 3.19
C CYS A 36 4.83 8.44 3.83
N ASP A 37 6.10 8.28 3.45
CA ASP A 37 7.22 9.17 3.79
C ASP A 37 7.07 10.50 3.04
N GLU A 38 6.47 10.45 1.85
CA GLU A 38 6.03 11.58 1.06
C GLU A 38 4.80 12.18 1.76
N ALA A 39 5.05 13.25 2.51
CA ALA A 39 4.03 14.12 3.05
C ALA A 39 3.17 14.64 1.89
N GLY A 40 2.08 13.93 1.58
CA GLY A 40 1.14 14.28 0.54
C GLY A 40 0.74 15.76 0.60
N GLY A 41 0.51 16.35 -0.56
CA GLY A 41 0.18 17.77 -0.66
C GLY A 41 -1.32 18.02 -0.55
N PHE A 42 -1.71 19.12 0.08
CA PHE A 42 -3.08 19.63 0.00
C PHE A 42 -3.25 20.44 -1.28
N VAL A 43 -4.10 19.97 -2.19
CA VAL A 43 -4.49 20.68 -3.40
C VAL A 43 -5.86 21.32 -3.18
N ARG A 44 -6.00 22.60 -3.53
CA ARG A 44 -7.29 23.30 -3.44
C ARG A 44 -8.11 22.98 -4.70
N THR A 45 -9.18 22.23 -4.53
CA THR A 45 -10.20 21.94 -5.56
C THR A 45 -11.38 22.92 -5.44
N SER A 46 -12.26 22.95 -6.44
CA SER A 46 -13.43 23.84 -6.49
C SER A 46 -14.43 23.59 -5.35
N THR A 47 -14.39 22.40 -4.75
CA THR A 47 -15.25 21.93 -3.67
C THR A 47 -14.56 21.89 -2.30
N GLY A 48 -13.26 22.17 -2.19
CA GLY A 48 -12.53 22.07 -0.92
C GLY A 48 -11.01 21.89 -1.03
N LEU A 49 -10.38 21.47 0.07
CA LEU A 49 -8.98 21.04 0.09
C LEU A 49 -8.94 19.51 0.03
N GLU A 50 -8.15 18.97 -0.88
CA GLU A 50 -7.99 17.52 -1.07
C GLU A 50 -6.54 17.14 -0.79
N LEU A 51 -6.34 16.11 0.04
CA LEU A 51 -5.01 15.56 0.31
C LEU A 51 -4.67 14.54 -0.77
N VAL A 52 -3.60 14.79 -1.53
CA VAL A 52 -3.16 13.93 -2.64
C VAL A 52 -1.81 13.31 -2.29
N GLY A 53 -1.72 11.99 -2.42
CA GLY A 53 -0.44 11.25 -2.35
C GLY A 53 0.14 11.04 -0.95
N GLY A 54 -0.61 11.31 0.13
CA GLY A 54 -0.19 11.03 1.51
C GLY A 54 -1.11 10.02 2.20
N CYS A 55 -0.56 9.19 3.11
CA CYS A 55 -1.39 8.35 3.99
C CYS A 55 -1.98 9.23 5.07
N VAL A 56 -3.29 9.38 5.08
CA VAL A 56 -4.02 9.87 6.25
C VAL A 56 -4.53 8.67 7.04
N SER A 57 -4.27 8.66 8.35
CA SER A 57 -4.81 7.62 9.23
C SER A 57 -6.28 7.89 9.52
N GLY A 58 -7.12 6.85 9.46
CA GLY A 58 -8.57 6.95 9.74
C GLY A 58 -8.91 7.52 11.12
N ARG A 59 -7.95 7.53 12.05
CA ARG A 59 -8.08 8.10 13.39
C ARG A 59 -7.92 9.62 13.43
N ASP A 60 -7.22 10.19 12.44
CA ASP A 60 -7.00 11.63 12.29
C ASP A 60 -8.06 12.29 11.41
N LEU A 61 -8.87 11.48 10.72
CA LEU A 61 -10.00 11.93 9.95
C LEU A 61 -11.18 12.23 10.88
N PRO A 62 -11.82 13.40 10.77
CA PRO A 62 -13.07 13.67 11.47
C PRO A 62 -14.15 12.67 11.02
N PRO A 63 -15.17 12.40 11.86
CA PRO A 63 -16.28 11.52 11.49
C PRO A 63 -16.85 11.98 10.14
N ALA A 64 -16.96 11.03 9.19
CA ALA A 64 -17.55 11.33 7.90
C ALA A 64 -18.92 12.00 8.11
N PRO A 65 -19.23 13.10 7.41
CA PRO A 65 -20.57 13.66 7.46
C PRO A 65 -21.55 12.55 7.11
N VAL A 66 -22.58 12.39 7.94
CA VAL A 66 -23.73 11.59 7.56
C VAL A 66 -24.36 12.30 6.37
N ALA A 67 -23.92 11.96 5.16
CA ALA A 67 -24.65 12.28 3.97
C ALA A 67 -25.99 11.59 4.14
N GLU A 68 -26.99 12.39 4.48
CA GLU A 68 -28.41 12.11 4.54
C GLU A 68 -28.75 10.79 3.83
N VAL A 69 -28.92 9.72 4.62
CA VAL A 69 -29.44 8.41 4.20
C VAL A 69 -30.94 8.53 3.81
N ASP A 70 -31.43 9.72 3.47
CA ASP A 70 -32.72 9.95 2.82
C ASP A 70 -32.67 9.51 1.35
N ASN A 71 -31.55 9.74 0.66
CA ASN A 71 -31.47 9.51 -0.78
C ASN A 71 -31.41 8.03 -1.18
N ILE A 72 -30.92 7.13 -0.31
CA ILE A 72 -30.85 5.69 -0.64
C ILE A 72 -32.23 5.01 -0.49
N ASN A 73 -33.04 5.46 0.47
CA ASN A 73 -34.40 4.95 0.64
C ASN A 73 -35.37 5.42 -0.45
N ARG A 74 -35.03 6.50 -1.18
CA ARG A 74 -35.87 7.08 -2.24
C ARG A 74 -35.86 6.27 -3.55
N PHE A 75 -34.80 5.50 -3.81
CA PHE A 75 -34.70 4.64 -5.00
C PHE A 75 -35.25 3.22 -4.79
N GLY A 76 -35.50 2.82 -3.54
CA GLY A 76 -36.12 1.53 -3.19
C GLY A 76 -37.65 1.54 -3.15
N GLY A 77 -38.28 2.71 -3.31
CA GLY A 77 -39.72 2.92 -3.10
C GLY A 77 -40.61 2.89 -4.35
N ALA A 78 -40.12 2.44 -5.50
CA ALA A 78 -40.94 2.32 -6.72
C ALA A 78 -41.63 0.93 -6.84
N THR A 79 -42.34 0.53 -5.78
CA THR A 79 -43.37 -0.51 -5.88
C THR A 79 -44.58 -0.05 -5.06
N GLN A 80 -45.40 0.81 -5.65
CA GLN A 80 -46.75 1.11 -5.16
C GLN A 80 -47.77 0.18 -5.85
N PRO A 81 -48.90 -0.13 -5.17
CA PRO A 81 -49.80 -1.26 -5.43
C PRO A 81 -50.64 -1.15 -6.72
#